data_AF-A0A7C5PN41-F1
#
_entry.id   AF-A0A7C5PN41-F1
#
_cell.length_a   1.000
_cell.length_b   1.000
_cell.length_c   1.000
_cell.angle_alpha   90.00
_cell.angle_beta   90.00
_cell.angle_gamma   90.00
#
_symmetry.space_group_name_H-M   'P 1'
#
loop_
_entity.id
_entity.type
_entity.pdbx_description
1 polymer ?
#
loop_
_entity_poly.entity_id
_entity_poly.type
_entity_poly.pdbx_seq_one_letter_code
_entity_poly.pdbx_strand_id
1 'polypeptide(L)'
;MESGMPDFLFVPYLGTAEKEVVLVDWLLPEGSSFAKGQPLCVVETLKASFEIEAERAGVLHRRLVGEGERVLLQTPLAFLGEEGEVFSQATLDRMLEARREPQEAEKKESGLEELPSKNSGPKSGKVPAAPAARRKARALGLDLASIPGTGPSGLIRLEDVLAAAQSGSPHDGSGGQGDGRLAPDFLAFLRAEGESFGRLSSEFRLALYRKHGAIIGPSATLGEGALILAERMVLGSGFHLGAGGRIEAEDLVCGDLVQFGPRLRLRCRKVRIGSNAYFAPDVEIGGGGAMDPEAELRVGSHGFVGEHVHLNPCRPLVLGDEVVVSRQASLMTHSFGLDVLQGYPNRFAGIRIEDCCQIGISCTLFPGVRMGRGSILLSGSSLVTDVPEGRLFGGVPAKDMKAARRALSPEDRSRLIRELLEEFGRQLRLRGLPCGEEGDSLLCRVEGREHRLDYVEEPTGLPQAAGGGAAEWLLVASQVPEELWETFPGDGILVDLGRKRIKGVLGPMASSFREFLRKRGVRLEPRTWTYEGGWL
;
A
#
# COMPACT_ATOMS: atom_id res chain seq x y z
N MET A 1 23.28 -48.20 1.73
CA MET A 1 22.19 -47.44 1.08
C MET A 1 21.94 -46.26 1.99
N GLU A 2 22.38 -45.05 1.60
CA GLU A 2 21.90 -43.82 2.25
C GLU A 2 20.45 -43.66 1.79
N SER A 3 19.51 -43.86 2.71
CA SER A 3 18.08 -43.68 2.51
C SER A 3 17.66 -42.52 3.40
N GLY A 4 16.96 -41.54 2.83
CA GLY A 4 16.39 -40.39 3.54
C GLY A 4 17.26 -39.13 3.53
N MET A 5 16.60 -37.96 3.64
CA MET A 5 17.25 -36.67 3.92
C MET A 5 17.03 -36.38 5.41
N PRO A 6 18.09 -36.10 6.20
CA PRO A 6 17.94 -35.87 7.63
C PRO A 6 17.14 -34.58 7.86
N ASP A 7 16.24 -34.64 8.83
CA ASP A 7 15.40 -33.53 9.22
C ASP A 7 16.04 -32.73 10.36
N PHE A 8 15.55 -31.51 10.60
CA PHE A 8 16.10 -30.61 11.61
C PHE A 8 15.14 -30.45 12.79
N LEU A 9 15.70 -30.48 14.00
CA LEU A 9 15.02 -29.95 15.19
C LEU A 9 15.23 -28.43 15.22
N PHE A 10 14.16 -27.65 15.40
CA PHE A 10 14.22 -26.20 15.49
C PHE A 10 13.73 -25.70 16.85
N VAL A 11 14.17 -24.50 17.24
CA VAL A 11 13.50 -23.76 18.32
C VAL A 11 12.13 -23.29 17.82
N PRO A 12 11.01 -23.77 18.40
CA PRO A 12 9.67 -23.36 17.99
C PRO A 12 9.38 -21.93 18.46
N TYR A 13 8.28 -21.35 17.97
CA TYR A 13 7.81 -20.08 18.51
C TYR A 13 7.26 -20.27 19.93
N LEU A 14 7.89 -19.62 20.91
CA LEU A 14 7.56 -19.78 22.34
C LEU A 14 6.52 -18.77 22.85
N GLY A 15 5.85 -18.02 21.98
CA GLY A 15 4.80 -17.07 22.39
C GLY A 15 5.32 -15.79 23.05
N THR A 16 6.63 -15.52 22.98
CA THR A 16 7.27 -14.36 23.60
C THR A 16 7.77 -13.36 22.54
N ALA A 17 7.98 -12.10 22.93
CA ALA A 17 8.59 -11.07 22.06
C ALA A 17 10.12 -11.22 21.93
N GLU A 18 10.72 -12.14 22.68
CA GLU A 18 12.16 -12.38 22.71
C GLU A 18 12.57 -13.21 21.50
N LYS A 19 13.66 -12.81 20.82
CA LYS A 19 14.11 -13.43 19.58
C LYS A 19 15.23 -14.46 19.78
N GLU A 20 15.77 -14.56 21.00
CA GLU A 20 16.90 -15.42 21.36
C GLU A 20 16.55 -16.29 22.58
N VAL A 21 17.06 -17.51 22.59
CA VAL A 21 16.97 -18.46 23.70
C VAL A 21 18.34 -19.06 23.98
N VAL A 22 18.57 -19.54 25.20
CA VAL A 22 19.79 -20.28 25.56
C VAL A 22 19.44 -21.75 25.67
N LEU A 23 20.18 -22.63 24.99
CA LEU A 23 20.03 -24.07 25.18
C LEU A 23 20.61 -24.45 26.54
N VAL A 24 19.80 -24.98 27.45
CA VAL A 24 20.22 -25.25 28.83
C VAL A 24 20.71 -26.68 29.00
N ASP A 25 19.97 -27.65 28.46
CA ASP A 25 20.29 -29.07 28.66
C ASP A 25 19.79 -29.93 27.49
N TRP A 26 20.56 -30.95 27.11
CA TRP A 26 20.13 -32.00 26.19
C TRP A 26 19.74 -33.25 26.96
N LEU A 27 18.46 -33.62 26.87
CA LEU A 27 17.90 -34.71 27.66
C LEU A 27 18.22 -36.11 27.11
N LEU A 28 18.75 -36.20 25.88
CA LEU A 28 19.12 -37.46 25.23
C LEU A 28 20.47 -37.38 24.50
N PRO A 29 21.38 -38.36 24.65
CA PRO A 29 22.65 -38.39 23.91
C PRO A 29 22.44 -38.63 22.42
N GLU A 30 23.41 -38.18 21.61
CA GLU A 30 23.44 -38.50 20.16
C GLU A 30 23.42 -40.02 19.94
N GLY A 31 22.69 -40.44 18.91
CA GLY A 31 22.42 -41.83 18.57
C GLY A 31 21.23 -42.46 19.32
N SER A 32 20.59 -41.74 20.24
CA SER A 32 19.44 -42.27 20.99
C SER A 32 18.14 -42.14 20.21
N SER A 33 17.29 -43.17 20.32
CA SER A 33 15.91 -43.12 19.81
C SER A 33 14.99 -42.38 20.79
N PHE A 34 13.94 -41.76 20.26
CA PHE A 34 12.94 -41.02 21.02
C PHE A 34 11.53 -41.26 20.44
N ALA A 35 10.53 -41.16 21.30
CA ALA A 35 9.12 -41.24 20.92
C ALA A 35 8.53 -39.85 20.61
N LYS A 36 7.43 -39.82 19.87
CA LYS A 36 6.64 -38.58 19.67
C LYS A 36 6.18 -38.02 21.03
N GLY A 37 6.36 -36.72 21.22
CA GLY A 37 6.04 -36.01 22.47
C GLY A 37 7.11 -36.14 23.56
N GLN A 38 8.22 -36.86 23.30
CA GLN A 38 9.30 -36.95 24.27
C GLN A 38 10.14 -35.67 24.23
N PRO A 39 10.47 -35.05 25.38
CA PRO A 39 11.32 -33.88 25.43
C PRO A 39 12.77 -34.23 25.08
N LEU A 40 13.36 -33.47 24.16
CA LEU A 40 14.70 -33.72 23.62
C LEU A 40 15.75 -32.77 24.22
N CYS A 41 15.37 -31.53 24.51
CA CYS A 41 16.21 -30.53 25.16
C CYS A 41 15.38 -29.45 25.87
N VAL A 42 16.05 -28.69 26.73
CA VAL A 42 15.48 -27.56 27.45
C VAL A 42 16.11 -26.27 26.95
N VAL A 43 15.29 -25.28 26.61
CA VAL A 43 15.73 -23.93 26.24
C VAL A 43 15.20 -22.91 27.24
N GLU A 44 15.98 -21.88 27.52
CA GLU A 44 15.63 -20.84 28.48
C GLU A 44 15.64 -19.46 27.84
N THR A 45 14.61 -18.69 28.20
CA THR A 45 14.47 -17.27 27.89
C THR A 45 14.80 -16.46 29.14
N LEU A 46 14.79 -15.13 29.07
CA LEU A 46 15.05 -14.31 30.27
C LEU A 46 14.00 -14.48 31.37
N LYS A 47 12.86 -15.11 31.07
CA LYS A 47 11.68 -15.16 31.95
C LYS A 47 11.16 -16.56 32.23
N ALA A 48 11.50 -17.55 31.41
CA ALA A 48 10.95 -18.91 31.53
C ALA A 48 11.81 -19.95 30.78
N SER A 49 11.75 -21.19 31.26
CA SER A 49 12.34 -22.37 30.62
C SER A 49 11.26 -23.19 29.91
N PHE A 50 11.59 -23.76 28.76
CA PHE A 50 10.69 -24.51 27.90
C PHE A 50 11.35 -25.82 27.45
N GLU A 51 10.60 -26.91 27.48
CA GLU A 51 11.03 -28.21 26.94
C GLU A 51 10.65 -28.30 25.46
N ILE A 52 11.59 -28.71 24.62
CA ILE A 52 11.35 -28.93 23.19
C ILE A 52 11.05 -30.41 22.97
N GLU A 53 9.78 -30.71 22.68
CA GLU A 53 9.28 -32.05 22.45
C GLU A 53 9.42 -32.50 20.98
N ALA A 54 9.61 -33.79 20.79
CA ALA A 54 9.68 -34.39 19.46
C ALA A 54 8.31 -34.42 18.77
N GLU A 55 8.19 -33.84 17.57
CA GLU A 55 6.93 -33.86 16.81
C GLU A 55 6.56 -35.25 16.24
N ARG A 56 7.54 -36.16 16.17
CA ARG A 56 7.40 -37.57 15.76
C ARG A 56 8.46 -38.44 16.46
N ALA A 57 8.35 -39.76 16.34
CA ALA A 57 9.39 -40.68 16.79
C ALA A 57 10.58 -40.68 15.81
N GLY A 58 11.79 -40.93 16.31
CA GLY A 58 13.00 -40.93 15.49
C GLY A 58 14.29 -41.12 16.29
N VAL A 59 15.44 -40.82 15.69
CA VAL A 59 16.77 -40.91 16.29
C VAL A 59 17.47 -39.55 16.25
N LEU A 60 18.11 -39.16 17.35
CA LEU A 60 18.87 -37.91 17.45
C LEU A 60 20.27 -38.14 16.88
N HIS A 61 20.53 -37.78 15.62
CA HIS A 61 21.78 -38.13 14.96
C HIS A 61 22.97 -37.26 15.38
N ARG A 62 22.77 -35.94 15.47
CA ARG A 62 23.83 -35.01 15.83
C ARG A 62 23.27 -33.70 16.36
N ARG A 63 23.82 -33.20 17.45
CA ARG A 63 23.53 -31.90 18.03
C ARG A 63 24.39 -30.85 17.31
N LEU A 64 23.77 -29.72 16.97
CA LEU A 64 24.41 -28.62 16.24
C LEU A 64 24.77 -27.46 17.16
N VAL A 65 24.18 -27.44 18.36
CA VAL A 65 24.27 -26.38 19.36
C VAL A 65 24.63 -26.98 20.70
N GLY A 66 25.61 -26.37 21.38
CA GLY A 66 26.06 -26.80 22.71
C GLY A 66 25.20 -26.25 23.85
N GLU A 67 25.23 -26.92 24.99
CA GLU A 67 24.64 -26.38 26.22
C GLU A 67 25.31 -25.06 26.61
N GLY A 68 24.51 -24.09 27.05
CA GLY A 68 24.92 -22.71 27.33
C GLY A 68 25.01 -21.80 26.11
N GLU A 69 24.81 -22.32 24.89
CA GLU A 69 24.87 -21.52 23.66
C GLU A 69 23.56 -20.76 23.42
N ARG A 70 23.67 -19.49 22.99
CA ARG A 70 22.53 -18.62 22.68
C ARG A 70 22.19 -18.70 21.20
N VAL A 71 20.92 -18.99 20.90
CA VAL A 71 20.43 -19.23 19.54
C VAL A 71 19.16 -18.42 19.26
N LEU A 72 19.01 -17.98 18.01
CA LEU A 72 17.80 -17.29 17.56
C LEU A 72 16.65 -18.28 17.39
N LEU A 73 15.41 -17.82 17.51
CA LEU A 73 14.25 -18.62 17.12
C LEU A 73 14.40 -19.12 15.67
N GLN A 74 13.89 -20.32 15.38
CA GLN A 74 14.03 -21.00 14.08
C GLN A 74 15.47 -21.40 13.68
N THR A 75 16.44 -21.32 14.60
CA THR A 75 17.78 -21.91 14.39
C THR A 75 17.71 -23.44 14.52
N PRO A 76 18.34 -24.23 13.62
CA PRO A 76 18.42 -25.67 13.77
C PRO A 76 19.31 -26.07 14.96
N LEU A 77 18.77 -26.89 15.86
CA LEU A 77 19.44 -27.37 17.06
C LEU A 77 20.11 -28.73 16.87
N ALA A 78 19.54 -29.60 16.05
CA ALA A 78 20.02 -30.96 15.83
C ALA A 78 19.53 -31.54 14.50
N PHE A 79 20.20 -32.60 14.04
CA PHE A 79 19.71 -33.50 13.00
C PHE A 79 18.93 -34.67 13.60
N LEU A 80 17.75 -34.92 13.03
CA LEU A 80 16.85 -36.02 13.37
C LEU A 80 16.69 -36.95 12.15
N GLY A 81 16.44 -38.22 12.39
CA GLY A 81 16.24 -39.23 11.34
C GLY A 81 15.30 -40.34 11.79
N GLU A 82 14.91 -41.20 10.85
CA GLU A 82 14.07 -42.36 11.13
C GLU A 82 14.90 -43.55 11.63
N GLU A 83 14.24 -44.50 12.30
CA GLU A 83 14.90 -45.69 12.82
C GLU A 83 15.44 -46.56 11.67
N GLY A 84 16.75 -46.82 11.67
CA GLY A 84 17.44 -47.56 10.61
C GLY A 84 18.12 -46.68 9.56
N GLU A 85 17.94 -45.36 9.61
CA GLU A 85 18.71 -44.41 8.82
C GLU A 85 20.08 -44.15 9.48
N VAL A 86 21.14 -44.12 8.67
CA VAL A 86 22.50 -43.81 9.14
C VAL A 86 23.09 -42.78 8.19
N PHE A 87 23.36 -41.60 8.71
CA PHE A 87 23.97 -40.51 7.95
C PHE A 87 25.47 -40.48 8.21
N SER A 88 26.27 -40.45 7.15
CA SER A 88 27.72 -40.25 7.30
C SER A 88 28.00 -38.84 7.82
N GLN A 89 29.07 -38.66 8.61
CA GLN A 89 29.46 -37.33 9.09
C GLN A 89 29.72 -36.36 7.92
N ALA A 90 30.29 -36.85 6.82
CA ALA A 90 30.50 -36.06 5.60
C ALA A 90 29.18 -35.59 4.95
N THR A 91 28.10 -36.37 5.08
CA THR A 91 26.76 -36.01 4.57
C THR A 91 26.13 -34.92 5.43
N LEU A 92 26.21 -35.05 6.76
CA LEU A 92 25.70 -34.04 7.70
C LEU A 92 26.48 -32.71 7.59
N ASP A 93 27.80 -32.77 7.46
CA ASP A 93 28.64 -31.58 7.30
C ASP A 93 28.36 -30.85 5.98
N ARG A 94 28.14 -31.57 4.88
CA ARG A 94 27.72 -30.95 3.59
C ARG A 94 26.38 -30.25 3.67
N MET A 95 25.42 -30.79 4.44
CA MET A 95 24.10 -30.18 4.62
C MET A 95 24.14 -28.96 5.54
N LEU A 96 25.01 -28.96 6.54
CA LEU A 96 25.34 -27.77 7.32
C LEU A 96 25.99 -26.70 6.45
N GLU A 97 26.95 -27.07 5.60
CA GLU A 97 27.70 -26.13 4.74
C GLU A 97 26.80 -25.51 3.65
N ALA A 98 25.96 -26.32 2.98
CA ALA A 98 24.97 -25.84 2.01
C ALA A 98 23.93 -24.88 2.63
N ARG A 99 23.74 -24.96 3.96
CA ARG A 99 22.85 -24.05 4.72
C ARG A 99 23.61 -22.87 5.34
N ARG A 100 24.92 -23.00 5.56
CA ARG A 100 25.83 -21.91 5.96
C ARG A 100 26.20 -20.99 4.79
N GLU A 101 26.36 -21.47 3.56
CA GLU A 101 26.65 -20.61 2.40
C GLU A 101 25.66 -19.44 2.19
N PRO A 102 24.33 -19.60 2.40
CA PRO A 102 23.39 -18.47 2.45
C PRO A 102 23.60 -17.50 3.63
N GLN A 103 24.14 -17.96 4.76
CA GLN A 103 24.33 -17.15 5.99
C GLN A 103 25.76 -16.60 6.15
N GLU A 104 26.77 -17.20 5.52
CA GLU A 104 28.19 -16.82 5.64
C GLU A 104 28.60 -15.80 4.58
N ALA A 105 27.83 -15.68 3.47
CA ALA A 105 27.82 -14.49 2.63
C ALA A 105 27.28 -13.24 3.38
N GLU A 106 26.41 -13.44 4.38
CA GLU A 106 25.93 -12.38 5.30
C GLU A 106 26.88 -12.15 6.49
N LYS A 107 27.71 -13.13 6.89
CA LYS A 107 28.62 -13.01 8.05
C LYS A 107 30.06 -12.62 7.72
N LYS A 108 30.53 -12.79 6.47
CA LYS A 108 31.82 -12.25 6.01
C LYS A 108 31.83 -10.73 5.78
N GLU A 109 30.67 -10.06 5.86
CA GLU A 109 30.56 -8.59 5.99
C GLU A 109 30.56 -8.10 7.46
N SER A 110 30.72 -8.98 8.46
CA SER A 110 30.70 -8.62 9.89
C SER A 110 31.94 -9.08 10.68
N GLY A 111 33.15 -8.90 10.15
CA GLY A 111 34.41 -9.08 10.90
C GLY A 111 35.21 -7.79 11.01
N LEU A 112 35.13 -7.10 12.15
CA LEU A 112 36.12 -6.09 12.55
C LEU A 112 37.21 -6.79 13.36
N GLU A 113 38.44 -6.78 12.85
CA GLU A 113 39.64 -7.10 13.61
C GLU A 113 40.34 -5.80 14.05
N GLU A 114 40.95 -5.85 15.23
CA GLU A 114 41.35 -4.75 16.10
C GLU A 114 42.46 -3.81 15.55
N LEU A 115 42.45 -2.57 16.07
CA LEU A 115 43.42 -1.50 15.77
C LEU A 115 44.81 -1.76 16.39
N PRO A 116 45.86 -1.19 15.76
CA PRO A 116 46.68 -0.27 16.54
C PRO A 116 46.97 1.09 15.89
N SER A 117 47.35 2.03 16.77
CA SER A 117 47.49 3.49 16.66
C SER A 117 48.69 4.01 15.83
N LYS A 118 48.53 5.14 15.11
CA LYS A 118 49.26 6.43 15.30
C LYS A 118 49.05 7.50 14.18
N ASN A 119 49.13 8.76 14.63
CA ASN A 119 49.07 10.09 13.97
C ASN A 119 49.61 10.28 12.53
N SER A 120 48.96 11.16 11.75
CA SER A 120 49.43 12.52 11.33
C SER A 120 48.55 13.11 10.18
N GLY A 121 48.21 14.41 10.25
CA GLY A 121 47.48 15.13 9.18
C GLY A 121 48.41 15.68 8.09
N PRO A 122 48.03 16.75 7.34
CA PRO A 122 46.75 17.10 6.71
C PRO A 122 46.90 17.19 5.16
N LYS A 123 45.81 17.08 4.38
CA LYS A 123 45.59 17.85 3.11
C LYS A 123 44.24 17.57 2.42
N SER A 124 43.64 18.70 2.00
CA SER A 124 42.70 18.97 0.92
C SER A 124 41.33 18.28 0.87
N GLY A 125 40.30 19.10 1.10
CA GLY A 125 39.14 19.21 0.20
C GLY A 125 37.99 18.23 0.37
N LYS A 126 37.87 17.54 1.52
CA LYS A 126 36.72 16.66 1.77
C LYS A 126 35.66 17.38 2.59
N VAL A 127 34.47 17.58 1.98
CA VAL A 127 33.26 18.05 2.68
C VAL A 127 33.10 17.27 3.98
N PRO A 128 33.09 17.88 5.17
CA PRO A 128 33.07 17.17 6.43
C PRO A 128 31.75 16.40 6.56
N ALA A 129 31.81 15.08 6.46
CA ALA A 129 30.65 14.20 6.52
C ALA A 129 31.01 12.91 7.27
N ALA A 130 30.13 12.49 8.17
CA ALA A 130 30.27 11.24 8.93
C ALA A 130 30.34 10.05 7.97
N PRO A 131 31.14 9.00 8.25
CA PRO A 131 31.31 7.87 7.33
C PRO A 131 30.00 7.18 6.93
N ALA A 132 29.04 7.06 7.87
CA ALA A 132 27.71 6.53 7.59
C ALA A 132 26.91 7.44 6.65
N ALA A 133 27.00 8.76 6.82
CA ALA A 133 26.41 9.75 5.92
C ALA A 133 27.01 9.66 4.51
N ARG A 134 28.33 9.51 4.38
CA ARG A 134 28.99 9.34 3.07
C ARG A 134 28.58 8.07 2.36
N ARG A 135 28.50 6.95 3.10
CA ARG A 135 28.04 5.68 2.54
C ARG A 135 26.59 5.78 2.08
N LYS A 136 25.73 6.39 2.89
CA LYS A 136 24.31 6.56 2.54
C LYS A 136 24.11 7.54 1.40
N ALA A 137 24.84 8.65 1.36
CA ALA A 137 24.77 9.62 0.27
C ALA A 137 25.22 9.00 -1.05
N ARG A 138 26.32 8.23 -1.03
CA ARG A 138 26.78 7.46 -2.20
C ARG A 138 25.79 6.38 -2.62
N ALA A 139 25.20 5.67 -1.66
CA ALA A 139 24.18 4.64 -1.94
C ALA A 139 22.87 5.25 -2.51
N LEU A 140 22.58 6.51 -2.17
CA LEU A 140 21.42 7.25 -2.65
C LEU A 140 21.74 8.19 -3.83
N GLY A 141 22.98 8.19 -4.34
CA GLY A 141 23.41 9.06 -5.44
C GLY A 141 23.45 10.57 -5.13
N LEU A 142 23.42 10.97 -3.85
CA LEU A 142 23.37 12.36 -3.42
C LEU A 142 24.78 12.96 -3.29
N ASP A 143 24.97 14.17 -3.82
CA ASP A 143 26.22 14.93 -3.60
C ASP A 143 26.24 15.49 -2.17
N LEU A 144 27.31 15.20 -1.44
CA LEU A 144 27.47 15.69 -0.07
C LEU A 144 27.71 17.19 -0.02
N ALA A 145 28.25 17.81 -1.08
CA ALA A 145 28.48 19.25 -1.10
C ALA A 145 27.18 20.07 -1.09
N SER A 146 26.06 19.48 -1.52
CA SER A 146 24.73 20.12 -1.56
C SER A 146 23.89 19.86 -0.31
N ILE A 147 24.40 19.13 0.69
CA ILE A 147 23.66 18.78 1.90
C ILE A 147 24.18 19.62 3.08
N PRO A 148 23.34 20.48 3.68
CA PRO A 148 23.75 21.25 4.86
C PRO A 148 23.91 20.31 6.06
N GLY A 149 25.12 20.26 6.64
CA GLY A 149 25.44 19.38 7.76
C GLY A 149 25.08 19.99 9.11
N THR A 150 24.35 19.25 9.95
CA THR A 150 23.86 19.71 11.26
C THR A 150 24.80 19.36 12.42
N GLY A 151 25.89 18.63 12.17
CA GLY A 151 26.87 18.25 13.18
C GLY A 151 27.89 19.36 13.54
N PRO A 152 28.68 19.17 14.62
CA PRO A 152 29.69 20.14 15.06
C PRO A 152 30.65 20.52 13.94
N SER A 153 30.87 21.82 13.73
CA SER A 153 31.67 22.38 12.62
C SER A 153 31.13 22.10 11.21
N GLY A 154 29.81 21.90 11.06
CA GLY A 154 29.15 21.66 9.76
C GLY A 154 29.27 20.23 9.26
N LEU A 155 29.53 19.26 10.15
CA LEU A 155 29.68 17.84 9.81
C LEU A 155 28.33 17.24 9.38
N ILE A 156 28.23 16.75 8.15
CA ILE A 156 27.03 16.10 7.61
C ILE A 156 26.83 14.73 8.26
N ARG A 157 25.69 14.55 8.92
CA ARG A 157 25.28 13.32 9.61
C ARG A 157 24.39 12.46 8.72
N LEU A 158 24.18 11.21 9.13
CA LEU A 158 23.34 10.26 8.37
C LEU A 158 21.91 10.79 8.22
N GLU A 159 21.40 11.43 9.26
CA GLU A 159 20.09 12.07 9.31
C GLU A 159 19.96 13.18 8.26
N ASP A 160 20.99 14.03 8.08
CA ASP A 160 21.00 15.10 7.07
C ASP A 160 20.88 14.55 5.65
N VAL A 161 21.54 13.40 5.38
CA VAL A 161 21.47 12.71 4.09
C VAL A 161 20.11 12.05 3.86
N LEU A 162 19.50 11.50 4.91
CA LEU A 162 18.16 10.94 4.84
C LEU A 162 17.09 12.03 4.66
N ALA A 163 17.28 13.20 5.27
CA ALA A 163 16.41 14.35 5.11
C ALA A 163 16.54 14.97 3.71
N ALA A 164 17.77 15.09 3.19
CA ALA A 164 18.02 15.52 1.80
C ALA A 164 17.41 14.55 0.77
N ALA A 165 17.42 13.24 1.05
CA ALA A 165 16.75 12.24 0.23
C ALA A 165 15.22 12.36 0.21
N GLN A 166 14.62 12.93 1.27
CA GLN A 166 13.17 13.16 1.36
C GLN A 166 12.73 14.49 0.75
N SER A 167 13.63 15.49 0.70
CA SER A 167 13.36 16.83 0.18
C SER A 167 13.75 17.03 -1.29
N GLY A 168 14.57 16.13 -1.85
CA GLY A 168 14.82 16.02 -3.28
C GLY A 168 13.74 15.23 -4.02
N SER A 169 12.51 15.73 -4.08
CA SER A 169 11.53 15.28 -5.06
C SER A 169 11.35 16.33 -6.14
N PRO A 170 11.93 16.10 -7.32
CA PRO A 170 11.18 16.14 -8.55
C PRO A 170 11.05 14.71 -9.07
N HIS A 171 9.79 14.30 -9.23
CA HIS A 171 9.29 13.49 -10.33
C HIS A 171 10.38 12.87 -11.25
N ASP A 172 10.90 11.70 -10.88
CA ASP A 172 11.23 10.62 -11.82
C ASP A 172 11.56 9.33 -11.07
N GLY A 173 11.08 8.21 -11.62
CA GLY A 173 11.19 6.90 -10.97
C GLY A 173 12.60 6.32 -11.02
N SER A 174 13.06 5.74 -9.91
CA SER A 174 13.93 4.56 -9.92
C SER A 174 14.07 3.96 -8.52
N GLY A 175 13.64 2.71 -8.38
CA GLY A 175 13.79 1.92 -7.15
C GLY A 175 13.58 0.41 -7.31
N GLY A 176 13.58 -0.07 -8.55
CA GLY A 176 13.86 -1.43 -8.98
C GLY A 176 14.35 -1.29 -10.42
N GLN A 177 15.56 -1.74 -10.74
CA GLN A 177 16.19 -1.56 -12.07
C GLN A 177 15.59 -2.47 -13.16
N GLY A 178 14.26 -2.59 -13.19
CA GLY A 178 13.51 -3.27 -14.25
C GLY A 178 12.30 -2.43 -14.64
N ASP A 179 11.80 -2.59 -15.85
CA ASP A 179 10.61 -1.90 -16.35
C ASP A 179 9.29 -2.47 -15.78
N GLY A 180 9.37 -3.34 -14.76
CA GLY A 180 8.26 -4.07 -14.16
C GLY A 180 7.91 -5.38 -14.86
N ARG A 181 8.68 -5.83 -15.87
CA ARG A 181 8.40 -7.08 -16.58
C ARG A 181 8.78 -8.32 -15.79
N LEU A 182 7.85 -9.26 -15.71
CA LEU A 182 8.09 -10.56 -15.11
C LEU A 182 8.85 -11.50 -16.05
N ALA A 183 9.75 -12.29 -15.49
CA ALA A 183 10.48 -13.33 -16.24
C ALA A 183 9.50 -14.33 -16.90
N PRO A 184 9.68 -14.67 -18.19
CA PRO A 184 8.78 -15.59 -18.91
C PRO A 184 8.60 -16.96 -18.24
N ASP A 185 9.69 -17.54 -17.73
CA ASP A 185 9.64 -18.83 -17.04
C ASP A 185 8.86 -18.75 -15.73
N PHE A 186 8.91 -17.62 -15.04
CA PHE A 186 8.10 -17.39 -13.83
C PHE A 186 6.62 -17.24 -14.19
N LEU A 187 6.29 -16.56 -15.29
CA LEU A 187 4.91 -16.52 -15.80
C LEU A 187 4.40 -17.91 -16.19
N ALA A 188 5.23 -18.73 -16.82
CA ALA A 188 4.89 -20.12 -17.13
C ALA A 188 4.64 -20.93 -15.84
N PHE A 189 5.52 -20.79 -14.84
CA PHE A 189 5.34 -21.38 -13.51
C PHE A 189 4.02 -20.93 -12.86
N LEU A 190 3.71 -19.63 -12.82
CA LEU A 190 2.48 -19.13 -12.21
C LEU A 190 1.22 -19.64 -12.92
N ARG A 191 1.27 -19.90 -14.23
CA ARG A 191 0.17 -20.52 -14.99
C ARG A 191 -0.01 -22.00 -14.65
N ALA A 192 1.09 -22.73 -14.43
CA ALA A 192 1.05 -24.15 -14.12
C ALA A 192 0.72 -24.42 -12.63
N GLU A 193 1.32 -23.66 -11.72
CA GLU A 193 1.35 -23.91 -10.27
C GLU A 193 0.65 -22.80 -9.47
N GLY A 194 -0.21 -22.00 -10.12
CA GLY A 194 -0.82 -20.81 -9.52
C GLY A 194 -1.66 -21.09 -8.27
N GLU A 195 -2.28 -22.28 -8.16
CA GLU A 195 -3.00 -22.69 -6.97
C GLU A 195 -2.06 -22.94 -5.79
N SER A 196 -1.02 -23.73 -6.00
CA SER A 196 0.04 -24.00 -5.02
C SER A 196 0.71 -22.69 -4.58
N PHE A 197 1.05 -21.83 -5.54
CA PHE A 197 1.61 -20.52 -5.29
C PHE A 197 0.69 -19.66 -4.42
N GLY A 198 -0.62 -19.64 -4.71
CA GLY A 198 -1.62 -18.87 -3.97
C GLY A 198 -1.77 -19.23 -2.49
N ARG A 199 -1.35 -20.44 -2.09
CA ARG A 199 -1.37 -20.91 -0.68
C ARG A 199 -0.19 -20.38 0.14
N LEU A 200 0.84 -19.85 -0.51
CA LEU A 200 2.00 -19.26 0.15
C LEU A 200 1.61 -17.94 0.85
N SER A 201 2.38 -17.57 1.89
CA SER A 201 2.16 -16.31 2.59
C SER A 201 2.21 -15.11 1.64
N SER A 202 1.47 -14.04 1.98
CA SER A 202 1.46 -12.80 1.19
C SER A 202 2.88 -12.26 0.98
N GLU A 203 3.67 -12.22 2.06
CA GLU A 203 5.04 -11.70 2.06
C GLU A 203 5.94 -12.48 1.10
N PHE A 204 5.87 -13.82 1.16
CA PHE A 204 6.69 -14.68 0.31
C PHE A 204 6.30 -14.58 -1.16
N ARG A 205 5.00 -14.56 -1.48
CA ARG A 205 4.52 -14.35 -2.85
C ARG A 205 4.99 -13.01 -3.42
N LEU A 206 4.85 -11.92 -2.66
CA LEU A 206 5.30 -10.59 -3.07
C LEU A 206 6.81 -10.52 -3.26
N ALA A 207 7.59 -11.19 -2.39
CA ALA A 207 9.04 -11.31 -2.55
C ALA A 207 9.41 -12.05 -3.85
N LEU A 208 8.71 -13.14 -4.18
CA LEU A 208 8.91 -13.86 -5.45
C LEU A 208 8.57 -12.99 -6.66
N TYR A 209 7.44 -12.29 -6.66
CA TYR A 209 7.13 -11.34 -7.72
C TYR A 209 8.21 -10.28 -7.92
N ARG A 210 8.71 -9.67 -6.83
CA ARG A 210 9.82 -8.70 -6.89
C ARG A 210 11.09 -9.33 -7.46
N LYS A 211 11.47 -10.53 -6.97
CA LYS A 211 12.64 -11.28 -7.44
C LYS A 211 12.58 -11.55 -8.95
N HIS A 212 11.38 -11.75 -9.48
CA HIS A 212 11.17 -12.04 -10.90
C HIS A 212 10.84 -10.83 -11.77
N GLY A 213 10.98 -9.60 -11.26
CA GLY A 213 10.98 -8.36 -12.05
C GLY A 213 9.84 -7.38 -11.80
N ALA A 214 8.88 -7.71 -10.93
CA ALA A 214 7.81 -6.78 -10.59
C ALA A 214 8.28 -5.61 -9.72
N ILE A 215 7.67 -4.45 -9.93
CA ILE A 215 7.83 -3.29 -9.04
C ILE A 215 6.67 -3.30 -8.05
N ILE A 216 6.95 -3.44 -6.76
CA ILE A 216 5.91 -3.52 -5.72
C ILE A 216 6.32 -2.64 -4.55
N GLY A 217 5.50 -1.63 -4.28
CA GLY A 217 5.66 -0.70 -3.15
C GLY A 217 5.59 -1.38 -1.78
N PRO A 218 6.01 -0.67 -0.71
CA PRO A 218 5.92 -1.16 0.67
C PRO A 218 4.46 -1.43 1.07
N SER A 219 4.27 -2.25 2.09
CA SER A 219 2.94 -2.56 2.66
C SER A 219 1.91 -3.16 1.70
N ALA A 220 2.32 -3.56 0.49
CA ALA A 220 1.46 -4.31 -0.41
C ALA A 220 1.07 -5.66 0.20
N THR A 221 -0.16 -6.13 -0.04
CA THR A 221 -0.70 -7.36 0.52
C THR A 221 -1.52 -8.14 -0.50
N LEU A 222 -1.45 -9.47 -0.42
CA LEU A 222 -2.23 -10.40 -1.22
C LEU A 222 -3.00 -11.33 -0.28
N GLY A 223 -4.32 -11.33 -0.39
CA GLY A 223 -5.19 -12.24 0.32
C GLY A 223 -4.91 -13.70 -0.02
N GLU A 224 -5.45 -14.60 0.80
CA GLU A 224 -5.33 -16.04 0.63
C GLU A 224 -5.79 -16.45 -0.78
N GLY A 225 -4.99 -17.27 -1.44
CA GLY A 225 -5.30 -17.78 -2.75
C GLY A 225 -5.34 -16.70 -3.84
N ALA A 226 -4.95 -15.45 -3.60
CA ALA A 226 -4.90 -14.42 -4.64
C ALA A 226 -3.72 -14.64 -5.63
N LEU A 227 -3.92 -14.33 -6.91
CA LEU A 227 -2.92 -14.53 -7.97
C LEU A 227 -2.99 -13.40 -9.01
N ILE A 228 -1.81 -12.96 -9.46
CA ILE A 228 -1.66 -11.95 -10.50
C ILE A 228 -0.79 -12.55 -11.62
N LEU A 229 -1.37 -12.66 -12.81
CA LEU A 229 -0.70 -13.07 -14.03
C LEU A 229 -0.59 -11.84 -14.92
N ALA A 230 0.50 -11.08 -14.78
CA ALA A 230 0.75 -9.87 -15.55
C ALA A 230 2.15 -9.88 -16.17
N GLU A 231 2.28 -9.69 -17.49
CA GLU A 231 3.62 -9.65 -18.11
C GLU A 231 4.45 -8.48 -17.59
N ARG A 232 3.79 -7.34 -17.37
CA ARG A 232 4.34 -6.18 -16.68
C ARG A 232 3.49 -5.86 -15.45
N MET A 233 4.13 -5.73 -14.30
CA MET A 233 3.48 -5.51 -13.02
C MET A 233 4.16 -4.39 -12.22
N VAL A 234 3.38 -3.32 -11.97
CA VAL A 234 3.76 -2.21 -11.10
C VAL A 234 2.62 -1.96 -10.10
N LEU A 235 2.90 -2.17 -8.81
CA LEU A 235 1.95 -2.01 -7.73
C LEU A 235 2.48 -0.95 -6.75
N GLY A 236 1.70 0.09 -6.49
CA GLY A 236 2.05 1.14 -5.52
C GLY A 236 2.08 0.66 -4.07
N SER A 237 2.46 1.57 -3.18
CA SER A 237 2.53 1.35 -1.74
C SER A 237 1.15 1.06 -1.16
N GLY A 238 1.02 0.08 -0.27
CA GLY A 238 -0.25 -0.30 0.34
C GLY A 238 -1.29 -0.90 -0.62
N PHE A 239 -0.86 -1.35 -1.80
CA PHE A 239 -1.69 -2.13 -2.72
C PHE A 239 -2.30 -3.35 -2.01
N HIS A 240 -3.58 -3.62 -2.21
CA HIS A 240 -4.25 -4.80 -1.66
C HIS A 240 -5.05 -5.55 -2.72
N LEU A 241 -4.84 -6.86 -2.81
CA LEU A 241 -5.72 -7.78 -3.55
C LEU A 241 -6.36 -8.76 -2.57
N GLY A 242 -7.68 -8.70 -2.41
CA GLY A 242 -8.43 -9.54 -1.49
C GLY A 242 -8.38 -11.04 -1.80
N ALA A 243 -8.82 -11.85 -0.83
CA ALA A 243 -8.78 -13.31 -0.92
C ALA A 243 -9.50 -13.84 -2.18
N GLY A 244 -8.89 -14.83 -2.83
CA GLY A 244 -9.39 -15.42 -4.07
C GLY A 244 -9.38 -14.49 -5.29
N GLY A 245 -8.79 -13.30 -5.17
CA GLY A 245 -8.65 -12.35 -6.29
C GLY A 245 -7.77 -12.92 -7.42
N ARG A 246 -8.22 -12.71 -8.66
CA ARG A 246 -7.51 -13.14 -9.88
C ARG A 246 -7.36 -11.94 -10.80
N ILE A 247 -6.12 -11.64 -11.17
CA ILE A 247 -5.79 -10.59 -12.15
C ILE A 247 -5.01 -11.23 -13.30
N GLU A 248 -5.44 -11.03 -14.55
CA GLU A 248 -4.78 -11.42 -15.78
C GLU A 248 -4.64 -10.20 -16.70
N ALA A 249 -3.41 -9.83 -17.05
CA ALA A 249 -3.14 -8.68 -17.93
C ALA A 249 -1.83 -8.85 -18.70
N GLU A 250 -1.63 -8.10 -19.78
CA GLU A 250 -0.28 -7.88 -20.31
C GLU A 250 0.43 -6.80 -19.48
N ASP A 251 -0.27 -5.74 -19.12
CA ASP A 251 0.33 -4.59 -18.45
C ASP A 251 -0.58 -4.06 -17.33
N LEU A 252 -0.15 -4.29 -16.08
CA LEU A 252 -0.84 -3.88 -14.86
C LEU A 252 -0.03 -2.80 -14.15
N VAL A 253 -0.61 -1.60 -14.03
CA VAL A 253 -0.06 -0.50 -13.23
C VAL A 253 -1.13 0.04 -12.29
N CYS A 254 -0.84 -0.02 -11.00
CA CYS A 254 -1.68 0.48 -9.93
C CYS A 254 -0.89 1.50 -9.10
N GLY A 255 -1.51 2.64 -8.79
CA GLY A 255 -0.99 3.63 -7.86
C GLY A 255 -0.97 3.14 -6.40
N ASP A 256 -0.66 4.06 -5.48
CA ASP A 256 -0.64 3.76 -4.06
C ASP A 256 -2.05 3.52 -3.52
N LEU A 257 -2.18 2.69 -2.49
CA LEU A 257 -3.41 2.42 -1.75
C LEU A 257 -4.58 1.90 -2.61
N VAL A 258 -4.30 1.31 -3.78
CA VAL A 258 -5.33 0.62 -4.56
C VAL A 258 -5.78 -0.63 -3.82
N GLN A 259 -7.09 -0.76 -3.62
CA GLN A 259 -7.68 -1.89 -2.90
C GLN A 259 -8.69 -2.62 -3.77
N PHE A 260 -8.48 -3.92 -3.92
CA PHE A 260 -9.46 -4.83 -4.49
C PHE A 260 -10.04 -5.73 -3.40
N GLY A 261 -11.36 -5.78 -3.32
CA GLY A 261 -12.08 -6.69 -2.45
C GLY A 261 -11.86 -8.16 -2.81
N PRO A 262 -12.30 -9.08 -1.93
CA PRO A 262 -12.22 -10.51 -2.18
C PRO A 262 -13.00 -10.92 -3.44
N ARG A 263 -12.56 -12.03 -4.05
CA ARG A 263 -13.16 -12.66 -5.23
C ARG A 263 -13.23 -11.76 -6.47
N LEU A 264 -12.38 -10.73 -6.56
CA LEU A 264 -12.18 -9.97 -7.79
C LEU A 264 -11.81 -10.91 -8.95
N ARG A 265 -12.43 -10.71 -10.12
CA ARG A 265 -11.97 -11.27 -11.39
C ARG A 265 -11.63 -10.13 -12.32
N LEU A 266 -10.34 -9.97 -12.63
CA LEU A 266 -9.86 -8.99 -13.58
C LEU A 266 -9.14 -9.70 -14.70
N ARG A 267 -9.62 -9.51 -15.92
CA ARG A 267 -8.95 -9.88 -17.16
C ARG A 267 -9.05 -8.72 -18.12
N CYS A 268 -7.91 -8.12 -18.47
CA CYS A 268 -7.87 -7.04 -19.45
C CYS A 268 -6.43 -6.88 -19.95
N ARG A 269 -6.24 -6.62 -21.25
CA ARG A 269 -4.92 -6.46 -21.84
C ARG A 269 -4.08 -5.39 -21.12
N LYS A 270 -4.63 -4.17 -20.96
CA LYS A 270 -3.95 -3.05 -20.29
C LYS A 270 -4.80 -2.50 -19.16
N VAL A 271 -4.19 -2.35 -17.99
CA VAL A 271 -4.85 -1.84 -16.79
C VAL A 271 -4.02 -0.72 -16.18
N ARG A 272 -4.66 0.43 -15.96
CA ARG A 272 -4.10 1.61 -15.30
C ARG A 272 -5.05 2.08 -14.21
N ILE A 273 -4.60 2.11 -12.97
CA ILE A 273 -5.40 2.54 -11.83
C ILE A 273 -4.62 3.59 -11.05
N GLY A 274 -5.24 4.75 -10.81
CA GLY A 274 -4.70 5.83 -9.98
C GLY A 274 -4.63 5.44 -8.50
N SER A 275 -4.18 6.36 -7.65
CA SER A 275 -4.02 6.07 -6.23
C SER A 275 -5.36 6.05 -5.49
N ASN A 276 -5.45 5.27 -4.42
CA ASN A 276 -6.58 5.23 -3.50
C ASN A 276 -7.93 4.85 -4.15
N ALA A 277 -7.89 4.10 -5.25
CA ALA A 277 -9.08 3.53 -5.87
C ALA A 277 -9.52 2.27 -5.12
N TYR A 278 -10.82 2.14 -4.85
CA TYR A 278 -11.39 1.01 -4.15
C TYR A 278 -12.37 0.24 -5.04
N PHE A 279 -12.16 -1.06 -5.14
CA PHE A 279 -13.07 -2.00 -5.80
C PHE A 279 -13.61 -2.93 -4.73
N ALA A 280 -14.93 -2.98 -4.59
CA ALA A 280 -15.60 -3.80 -3.59
C ALA A 280 -15.52 -5.30 -3.94
N PRO A 281 -15.99 -6.21 -3.06
CA PRO A 281 -16.08 -7.64 -3.36
C PRO A 281 -16.81 -7.96 -4.68
N ASP A 282 -16.42 -9.09 -5.28
CA ASP A 282 -17.14 -9.70 -6.42
C ASP A 282 -17.28 -8.78 -7.65
N VAL A 283 -16.33 -7.88 -7.86
CA VAL A 283 -16.23 -7.10 -9.11
C VAL A 283 -15.66 -7.97 -10.22
N GLU A 284 -16.29 -7.94 -11.39
CA GLU A 284 -15.87 -8.65 -12.59
C GLU A 284 -15.46 -7.64 -13.67
N ILE A 285 -14.23 -7.78 -14.16
CA ILE A 285 -13.65 -6.97 -15.22
C ILE A 285 -13.16 -7.93 -16.29
N GLY A 286 -13.74 -7.89 -17.49
CA GLY A 286 -13.34 -8.75 -18.59
C GLY A 286 -14.49 -9.14 -19.50
N GLY A 287 -14.48 -10.38 -20.00
CA GLY A 287 -15.42 -10.89 -21.00
C GLY A 287 -14.70 -11.36 -22.26
N GLY A 288 -15.45 -11.71 -23.31
CA GLY A 288 -14.90 -12.31 -24.53
C GLY A 288 -13.88 -11.44 -25.27
N GLY A 289 -14.01 -10.11 -25.19
CA GLY A 289 -13.11 -9.14 -25.82
C GLY A 289 -12.00 -8.58 -24.93
N ALA A 290 -11.83 -9.11 -23.71
CA ALA A 290 -10.92 -8.56 -22.69
C ALA A 290 -9.44 -8.46 -23.13
N MET A 291 -9.02 -9.28 -24.09
CA MET A 291 -7.64 -9.33 -24.61
C MET A 291 -7.53 -8.76 -26.04
N ASP A 292 -8.56 -8.06 -26.53
CA ASP A 292 -8.49 -7.33 -27.79
C ASP A 292 -7.30 -6.34 -27.77
N PRO A 293 -6.62 -6.08 -28.91
CA PRO A 293 -5.53 -5.10 -28.97
C PRO A 293 -5.85 -3.72 -28.41
N GLU A 294 -7.13 -3.30 -28.46
CA GLU A 294 -7.60 -2.02 -27.94
C GLU A 294 -8.25 -2.11 -26.56
N ALA A 295 -8.30 -3.31 -25.96
CA ALA A 295 -8.86 -3.50 -24.63
C ALA A 295 -7.99 -2.79 -23.57
N GLU A 296 -8.56 -1.79 -22.92
CA GLU A 296 -7.88 -1.03 -21.89
C GLU A 296 -8.87 -0.60 -20.82
N LEU A 297 -8.52 -0.83 -19.55
CA LEU A 297 -9.19 -0.25 -18.40
C LEU A 297 -8.32 0.86 -17.80
N ARG A 298 -8.86 2.07 -17.72
CA ARG A 298 -8.28 3.18 -16.95
C ARG A 298 -9.24 3.61 -15.86
N VAL A 299 -8.75 3.69 -14.63
CA VAL A 299 -9.48 4.23 -13.49
C VAL A 299 -8.62 5.30 -12.83
N GLY A 300 -9.17 6.48 -12.60
CA GLY A 300 -8.50 7.56 -11.88
C GLY A 300 -8.29 7.26 -10.40
N SER A 301 -7.82 8.26 -9.68
CA SER A 301 -7.58 8.21 -8.24
C SER A 301 -8.88 8.39 -7.46
N HIS A 302 -8.94 7.87 -6.23
CA HIS A 302 -10.09 8.01 -5.31
C HIS A 302 -11.45 7.54 -5.86
N GLY A 303 -11.42 6.70 -6.91
CA GLY A 303 -12.62 6.08 -7.46
C GLY A 303 -13.18 4.98 -6.55
N PHE A 304 -14.47 4.72 -6.66
CA PHE A 304 -15.14 3.61 -5.98
C PHE A 304 -15.90 2.77 -6.99
N VAL A 305 -15.67 1.46 -7.00
CA VAL A 305 -16.42 0.49 -7.78
C VAL A 305 -17.11 -0.46 -6.81
N GLY A 306 -18.44 -0.44 -6.80
CA GLY A 306 -19.28 -1.19 -5.88
C GLY A 306 -19.33 -2.69 -6.21
N GLU A 307 -19.96 -3.45 -5.30
CA GLU A 307 -20.03 -4.90 -5.40
C GLU A 307 -20.83 -5.37 -6.61
N HIS A 308 -20.44 -6.50 -7.18
CA HIS A 308 -21.08 -7.11 -8.35
C HIS A 308 -21.15 -6.18 -9.57
N VAL A 309 -20.26 -5.20 -9.67
CA VAL A 309 -20.12 -4.41 -10.89
C VAL A 309 -19.44 -5.25 -11.96
N HIS A 310 -19.95 -5.18 -13.19
CA HIS A 310 -19.39 -5.83 -14.36
C HIS A 310 -18.86 -4.77 -15.34
N LEU A 311 -17.55 -4.79 -15.57
CA LEU A 311 -16.88 -3.92 -16.53
C LEU A 311 -16.38 -4.79 -17.69
N ASN A 312 -16.80 -4.49 -18.91
CA ASN A 312 -16.44 -5.29 -20.08
C ASN A 312 -15.66 -4.47 -21.14
N PRO A 313 -14.35 -4.29 -20.92
CA PRO A 313 -13.47 -3.58 -21.83
C PRO A 313 -12.99 -4.49 -22.98
N CYS A 314 -13.58 -4.31 -24.15
CA CYS A 314 -13.04 -4.70 -25.46
C CYS A 314 -12.44 -3.49 -26.19
N ARG A 315 -12.98 -2.29 -25.91
CA ARG A 315 -12.39 -0.99 -26.26
C ARG A 315 -12.06 -0.23 -24.97
N PRO A 316 -11.38 0.94 -25.05
CA PRO A 316 -11.02 1.69 -23.85
C PRO A 316 -12.23 2.01 -22.97
N LEU A 317 -12.18 1.58 -21.71
CA LEU A 317 -13.10 1.95 -20.65
C LEU A 317 -12.36 2.86 -19.68
N VAL A 318 -12.71 4.15 -19.69
CA VAL A 318 -12.01 5.19 -18.93
C VAL A 318 -12.95 5.76 -17.89
N LEU A 319 -12.58 5.59 -16.62
CA LEU A 319 -13.19 6.24 -15.46
C LEU A 319 -12.20 7.29 -14.94
N GLY A 320 -12.62 8.55 -14.85
CA GLY A 320 -11.81 9.65 -14.33
C GLY A 320 -11.55 9.56 -12.83
N ASP A 321 -11.02 10.64 -12.26
CA ASP A 321 -10.79 10.74 -10.83
C ASP A 321 -12.12 10.83 -10.07
N GLU A 322 -12.19 10.17 -8.91
CA GLU A 322 -13.33 10.23 -7.99
C GLU A 322 -14.67 9.79 -8.62
N VAL A 323 -14.62 8.97 -9.66
CA VAL A 323 -15.81 8.34 -10.22
C VAL A 323 -16.33 7.28 -9.25
N VAL A 324 -17.63 7.31 -9.01
CA VAL A 324 -18.32 6.31 -8.21
C VAL A 324 -19.20 5.48 -9.12
N VAL A 325 -18.93 4.18 -9.18
CA VAL A 325 -19.78 3.19 -9.82
C VAL A 325 -20.46 2.39 -8.73
N SER A 326 -21.76 2.59 -8.55
CA SER A 326 -22.51 1.86 -7.55
C SER A 326 -22.70 0.39 -7.94
N ARG A 327 -23.11 -0.40 -6.95
CA ARG A 327 -23.27 -1.86 -7.02
C ARG A 327 -24.11 -2.29 -8.23
N GLN A 328 -23.81 -3.48 -8.76
CA GLN A 328 -24.57 -4.13 -9.84
C GLN A 328 -24.64 -3.36 -11.17
N ALA A 329 -23.85 -2.31 -11.35
CA ALA A 329 -23.77 -1.63 -12.64
C ALA A 329 -23.03 -2.49 -13.69
N SER A 330 -23.42 -2.35 -14.95
CA SER A 330 -22.81 -3.04 -16.10
C SER A 330 -22.37 -2.03 -17.15
N LEU A 331 -21.07 -1.99 -17.45
CA LEU A 331 -20.47 -1.08 -18.45
C LEU A 331 -19.86 -1.93 -19.55
N MET A 332 -20.38 -1.80 -20.78
CA MET A 332 -19.94 -2.62 -21.91
C MET A 332 -19.50 -1.77 -23.11
N THR A 333 -18.37 -2.14 -23.70
CA THR A 333 -17.77 -1.41 -24.82
C THR A 333 -18.00 -2.06 -26.19
N HIS A 334 -18.83 -3.10 -26.24
CA HIS A 334 -19.29 -3.74 -27.47
C HIS A 334 -20.78 -4.11 -27.39
N SER A 335 -21.44 -4.26 -28.53
CA SER A 335 -22.84 -4.68 -28.63
C SER A 335 -22.98 -6.15 -29.02
N PHE A 336 -24.22 -6.61 -29.19
CA PHE A 336 -24.54 -7.97 -29.60
C PHE A 336 -23.99 -8.31 -31.00
N GLY A 337 -23.53 -9.54 -31.17
CA GLY A 337 -22.90 -10.04 -32.40
C GLY A 337 -23.90 -10.60 -33.39
N LEU A 338 -24.54 -9.73 -34.18
CA LEU A 338 -25.27 -10.11 -35.39
C LEU A 338 -24.44 -9.76 -36.64
N ASP A 339 -24.75 -10.40 -37.76
CA ASP A 339 -24.00 -10.27 -39.00
C ASP A 339 -24.05 -8.84 -39.55
N VAL A 340 -22.91 -8.14 -39.47
CA VAL A 340 -22.77 -6.76 -39.97
C VAL A 340 -22.98 -6.68 -41.48
N LEU A 341 -22.71 -7.76 -42.22
CA LEU A 341 -22.92 -7.82 -43.67
C LEU A 341 -24.41 -7.91 -44.03
N GLN A 342 -25.26 -8.33 -43.09
CA GLN A 342 -26.72 -8.29 -43.20
C GLN A 342 -27.30 -6.94 -42.75
N GLY A 343 -26.46 -5.96 -42.40
CA GLY A 343 -26.88 -4.63 -41.98
C GLY A 343 -27.23 -4.50 -40.50
N TYR A 344 -26.99 -5.52 -39.68
CA TYR A 344 -27.17 -5.40 -38.24
C TYR A 344 -26.10 -4.50 -37.62
N PRO A 345 -26.46 -3.58 -36.71
CA PRO A 345 -25.50 -2.75 -36.03
C PRO A 345 -24.67 -3.60 -35.06
N ASN A 346 -23.35 -3.64 -35.27
CA ASN A 346 -22.40 -4.16 -34.29
C ASN A 346 -21.39 -3.06 -33.94
N ARG A 347 -21.52 -2.51 -32.73
CA ARG A 347 -20.77 -1.34 -32.28
C ARG A 347 -19.71 -1.77 -31.28
N PHE A 348 -18.45 -1.50 -31.60
CA PHE A 348 -17.33 -1.54 -30.67
C PHE A 348 -16.88 -0.11 -30.42
N ALA A 349 -17.12 0.40 -29.22
CA ALA A 349 -16.80 1.78 -28.88
C ALA A 349 -16.50 1.91 -27.39
N GLY A 350 -15.42 2.61 -27.08
CA GLY A 350 -15.01 2.88 -25.71
C GLY A 350 -16.03 3.72 -24.94
N ILE A 351 -15.98 3.64 -23.61
CA ILE A 351 -16.78 4.46 -22.71
C ILE A 351 -15.84 5.42 -22.00
N ARG A 352 -16.24 6.69 -21.88
CA ARG A 352 -15.49 7.69 -21.10
C ARG A 352 -16.39 8.35 -20.07
N ILE A 353 -16.04 8.19 -18.80
CA ILE A 353 -16.69 8.82 -17.66
C ILE A 353 -15.69 9.80 -17.08
N GLU A 354 -15.99 11.10 -17.14
CA GLU A 354 -15.12 12.14 -16.61
C GLU A 354 -15.17 12.20 -15.07
N ASP A 355 -14.33 13.05 -14.48
CA ASP A 355 -14.14 13.09 -13.04
C ASP A 355 -15.42 13.44 -12.27
N CYS A 356 -15.46 12.98 -11.02
CA CYS A 356 -16.53 13.26 -10.06
C CYS A 356 -17.93 12.79 -10.52
N CYS A 357 -18.04 11.93 -11.53
CA CYS A 357 -19.33 11.37 -11.96
C CYS A 357 -19.84 10.32 -10.97
N GLN A 358 -21.17 10.17 -10.92
CA GLN A 358 -21.86 9.20 -10.07
C GLN A 358 -22.75 8.31 -10.92
N ILE A 359 -22.54 6.99 -10.86
CA ILE A 359 -23.37 5.98 -11.51
C ILE A 359 -24.14 5.23 -10.43
N GLY A 360 -25.47 5.30 -10.50
CA GLY A 360 -26.38 4.67 -9.55
C GLY A 360 -26.39 3.14 -9.62
N ILE A 361 -27.11 2.53 -8.69
CA ILE A 361 -27.20 1.07 -8.54
C ILE A 361 -27.87 0.46 -9.78
N SER A 362 -27.38 -0.68 -10.26
CA SER A 362 -27.98 -1.44 -11.37
C SER A 362 -28.16 -0.62 -12.66
N CYS A 363 -27.24 0.30 -12.96
CA CYS A 363 -27.23 0.99 -14.24
C CYS A 363 -26.59 0.13 -15.35
N THR A 364 -27.03 0.32 -16.58
CA THR A 364 -26.39 -0.27 -17.77
C THR A 364 -25.89 0.85 -18.68
N LEU A 365 -24.59 0.85 -19.01
CA LEU A 365 -24.00 1.80 -19.95
C LEU A 365 -23.58 1.08 -21.23
N PHE A 366 -24.05 1.60 -22.35
CA PHE A 366 -23.85 1.01 -23.67
C PHE A 366 -22.60 1.54 -24.37
N PRO A 367 -22.11 0.86 -25.42
CA PRO A 367 -20.87 1.23 -26.09
C PRO A 367 -20.88 2.66 -26.64
N GLY A 368 -19.78 3.38 -26.42
CA GLY A 368 -19.57 4.70 -27.02
C GLY A 368 -20.10 5.90 -26.23
N VAL A 369 -20.76 5.68 -25.08
CA VAL A 369 -21.30 6.79 -24.28
C VAL A 369 -20.19 7.56 -23.55
N ARG A 370 -20.43 8.86 -23.40
CA ARG A 370 -19.60 9.78 -22.63
C ARG A 370 -20.41 10.42 -21.51
N MET A 371 -19.87 10.46 -20.30
CA MET A 371 -20.44 11.22 -19.19
C MET A 371 -19.52 12.37 -18.82
N GLY A 372 -20.01 13.61 -18.98
CA GLY A 372 -19.29 14.82 -18.63
C GLY A 372 -19.15 15.00 -17.11
N ARG A 373 -18.11 15.73 -16.71
CA ARG A 373 -17.71 15.93 -15.30
C ARG A 373 -18.88 16.23 -14.36
N GLY A 374 -18.87 15.60 -13.19
CA GLY A 374 -19.87 15.85 -12.14
C GLY A 374 -21.32 15.51 -12.52
N SER A 375 -21.53 14.72 -13.58
CA SER A 375 -22.85 14.23 -13.96
C SER A 375 -23.27 13.03 -13.11
N ILE A 376 -24.58 12.80 -13.04
CA ILE A 376 -25.18 11.77 -12.22
C ILE A 376 -26.14 10.94 -13.08
N LEU A 377 -25.98 9.62 -13.05
CA LEU A 377 -26.93 8.67 -13.62
C LEU A 377 -27.69 7.97 -12.49
N LEU A 378 -29.01 8.12 -12.45
CA LEU A 378 -29.85 7.53 -11.40
C LEU A 378 -29.91 6.01 -11.49
N SER A 379 -30.10 5.35 -10.35
CA SER A 379 -30.21 3.90 -10.25
C SER A 379 -31.25 3.30 -11.22
N GLY A 380 -30.96 2.11 -11.74
CA GLY A 380 -31.81 1.38 -12.68
C GLY A 380 -31.83 1.95 -14.10
N SER A 381 -30.96 2.90 -14.42
CA SER A 381 -31.00 3.59 -15.72
C SER A 381 -30.19 2.88 -16.80
N SER A 382 -30.61 3.01 -18.06
CA SER A 382 -29.90 2.49 -19.24
C SER A 382 -29.39 3.63 -20.11
N LEU A 383 -28.09 3.89 -20.07
CA LEU A 383 -27.47 5.01 -20.77
C LEU A 383 -27.01 4.60 -22.18
N VAL A 384 -27.65 5.19 -23.18
CA VAL A 384 -27.38 4.96 -24.62
C VAL A 384 -26.93 6.22 -25.37
N THR A 385 -26.90 7.36 -24.69
CA THR A 385 -26.50 8.67 -25.24
C THR A 385 -25.53 9.37 -24.30
N ASP A 386 -24.83 10.38 -24.80
CA ASP A 386 -23.89 11.16 -24.00
C ASP A 386 -24.61 12.03 -22.97
N VAL A 387 -23.99 12.20 -21.81
CA VAL A 387 -24.45 13.06 -20.71
C VAL A 387 -23.58 14.31 -20.65
N PRO A 388 -24.14 15.52 -20.84
CA PRO A 388 -23.39 16.75 -20.67
C PRO A 388 -22.91 16.95 -19.23
N GLU A 389 -21.89 17.81 -19.07
CA GLU A 389 -21.34 18.17 -17.76
C GLU A 389 -22.43 18.62 -16.77
N GLY A 390 -22.36 18.12 -15.53
CA GLY A 390 -23.23 18.54 -14.44
C GLY A 390 -24.72 18.28 -14.65
N ARG A 391 -25.10 17.32 -15.51
CA ARG A 391 -26.49 16.90 -15.72
C ARG A 391 -26.87 15.65 -14.92
N LEU A 392 -28.16 15.57 -14.60
CA LEU A 392 -28.79 14.42 -13.97
C LEU A 392 -29.61 13.67 -15.03
N PHE A 393 -29.29 12.40 -15.25
CA PHE A 393 -29.98 11.50 -16.17
C PHE A 393 -30.67 10.36 -15.42
N GLY A 394 -31.80 9.89 -15.95
CA GLY A 394 -32.52 8.76 -15.37
C GLY A 394 -33.48 8.06 -16.35
N GLY A 395 -33.77 6.78 -16.11
CA GLY A 395 -34.75 5.99 -16.83
C GLY A 395 -34.17 4.98 -17.82
N VAL A 396 -35.06 4.28 -18.54
CA VAL A 396 -34.72 3.26 -19.55
C VAL A 396 -35.49 3.54 -20.85
N PRO A 397 -34.83 4.07 -21.90
CA PRO A 397 -33.48 4.63 -21.90
C PRO A 397 -33.39 5.88 -21.01
N ALA A 398 -32.19 6.16 -20.51
CA ALA A 398 -31.92 7.30 -19.65
C ALA A 398 -32.10 8.61 -20.42
N LYS A 399 -32.83 9.55 -19.83
CA LYS A 399 -33.07 10.88 -20.40
C LYS A 399 -32.58 11.96 -19.45
N ASP A 400 -32.27 13.11 -20.03
CA ASP A 400 -31.94 14.31 -19.26
C ASP A 400 -33.14 14.73 -18.41
N MET A 401 -32.91 14.98 -17.11
CA MET A 401 -33.94 15.39 -16.17
C MET A 401 -33.77 16.86 -15.78
N LYS A 402 -32.62 17.20 -15.20
CA LYS A 402 -32.32 18.54 -14.68
C LYS A 402 -30.81 18.70 -14.44
N ALA A 403 -30.41 19.88 -13.99
CA ALA A 403 -29.07 20.08 -13.47
C ALA A 403 -28.83 19.17 -12.26
N ALA A 404 -27.65 18.56 -12.19
CA ALA A 404 -27.24 17.71 -11.07
C ALA A 404 -27.05 18.53 -9.78
N ARG A 405 -26.75 19.84 -9.90
CA ARG A 405 -26.52 20.75 -8.78
C ARG A 405 -27.48 21.93 -8.79
N ARG A 406 -27.81 22.42 -7.59
CA ARG A 406 -28.44 23.72 -7.34
C ARG A 406 -27.38 24.70 -6.85
N ALA A 407 -27.51 25.98 -7.18
CA ALA A 407 -26.68 27.04 -6.60
C ALA A 407 -27.06 27.29 -5.14
N LEU A 408 -26.05 27.43 -4.27
CA LEU A 408 -26.21 27.79 -2.86
C LEU A 408 -26.01 29.30 -2.67
N SER A 409 -26.83 29.90 -1.82
CA SER A 409 -26.59 31.26 -1.31
C SER A 409 -25.32 31.29 -0.44
N PRO A 410 -24.70 32.46 -0.23
CA PRO A 410 -23.61 32.61 0.73
C PRO A 410 -24.00 32.12 2.13
N GLU A 411 -25.20 32.47 2.61
CA GLU A 411 -25.68 32.12 3.95
C GLU A 411 -25.90 30.61 4.10
N ASP A 412 -26.51 29.96 3.10
CA ASP A 412 -26.69 28.50 3.11
C ASP A 412 -25.34 27.78 3.04
N ARG A 413 -24.37 28.32 2.29
CA ARG A 413 -23.01 27.77 2.21
C ARG A 413 -22.30 27.85 3.56
N SER A 414 -22.32 29.01 4.21
CA SER A 414 -21.72 29.19 5.53
C SER A 414 -22.35 28.28 6.58
N ARG A 415 -23.68 28.10 6.53
CA ARG A 415 -24.38 27.15 7.42
C ARG A 415 -23.90 25.72 7.20
N LEU A 416 -23.83 25.26 5.95
CA LEU A 416 -23.34 23.91 5.63
C LEU A 416 -21.90 23.70 6.08
N ILE A 417 -21.04 24.71 5.94
CA ILE A 417 -19.65 24.62 6.40
C ILE A 417 -19.58 24.41 7.92
N ARG A 418 -20.37 25.15 8.70
CA ARG A 418 -20.45 24.97 10.17
C ARG A 418 -20.95 23.56 10.53
N GLU A 419 -22.01 23.09 9.87
CA GLU A 419 -22.54 21.73 10.07
C GLU A 419 -21.49 20.63 9.77
N LEU A 420 -20.68 20.81 8.72
CA LEU A 420 -19.58 19.90 8.37
C LEU A 420 -18.50 19.86 9.46
N LEU A 421 -18.14 21.00 10.02
CA LEU A 421 -17.12 21.10 11.07
C LEU A 421 -17.59 20.47 12.38
N GLU A 422 -18.83 20.74 12.79
CA GLU A 422 -19.43 20.08 13.94
C GLU A 422 -19.51 18.56 13.75
N GLU A 423 -19.89 18.11 12.56
CA GLU A 423 -19.94 16.68 12.25
C GLU A 423 -18.55 16.04 12.30
N PHE A 424 -17.51 16.72 11.79
CA PHE A 424 -16.13 16.27 11.90
C PHE A 424 -15.71 16.09 13.36
N GLY A 425 -15.97 17.10 14.21
CA GLY A 425 -15.69 17.03 15.65
C GLY A 425 -16.44 15.88 16.33
N ARG A 426 -17.72 15.66 15.99
CA ARG A 426 -18.50 14.51 16.47
C ARG A 426 -17.87 13.17 16.07
N GLN A 427 -17.41 13.04 14.82
CA GLN A 427 -16.78 11.79 14.36
C GLN A 427 -15.48 11.48 15.09
N LEU A 428 -14.63 12.48 15.36
CA LEU A 428 -13.40 12.29 16.13
C LEU A 428 -13.70 11.83 17.56
N ARG A 429 -14.69 12.43 18.23
CA ARG A 429 -15.13 12.00 19.59
C ARG A 429 -15.66 10.57 19.60
N LEU A 430 -16.45 10.18 18.59
CA LEU A 430 -16.96 8.81 18.46
C LEU A 430 -15.84 7.78 18.25
N ARG A 431 -14.68 8.20 17.73
CA ARG A 431 -13.46 7.37 17.64
C ARG A 431 -12.62 7.38 18.93
N GLY A 432 -13.11 8.02 20.00
CA GLY A 432 -12.45 8.04 21.31
C GLY A 432 -11.37 9.12 21.47
N LEU A 433 -11.26 10.05 20.52
CA LEU A 433 -10.30 11.15 20.62
C LEU A 433 -10.86 12.24 21.56
N PRO A 434 -10.07 12.70 22.55
CA PRO A 434 -10.51 13.74 23.47
C PRO A 434 -10.51 15.08 22.72
N CYS A 435 -11.68 15.46 22.22
CA CYS A 435 -11.91 16.68 21.47
C CYS A 435 -12.98 17.57 22.11
N GLY A 436 -12.66 18.85 22.30
CA GLY A 436 -13.56 19.88 22.82
C GLY A 436 -13.73 21.02 21.82
N GLU A 437 -14.81 21.77 21.99
CA GLU A 437 -15.05 23.01 21.24
C GLU A 437 -14.76 24.21 22.15
N GLU A 438 -14.05 25.20 21.62
CA GLU A 438 -13.78 26.48 22.28
C GLU A 438 -14.09 27.62 21.29
N GLY A 439 -15.27 28.23 21.43
CA GLY A 439 -15.78 29.17 20.43
C GLY A 439 -15.96 28.49 19.06
N ASP A 440 -15.39 29.07 18.01
CA ASP A 440 -15.37 28.49 16.66
C ASP A 440 -14.15 27.56 16.43
N SER A 441 -13.51 27.07 17.50
CA SER A 441 -12.32 26.22 17.43
C SER A 441 -12.62 24.80 17.89
N LEU A 442 -12.09 23.80 17.17
CA LEU A 442 -12.06 22.40 17.59
C LEU A 442 -10.65 22.07 18.08
N LEU A 443 -10.52 21.69 19.35
CA LEU A 443 -9.27 21.26 19.96
C LEU A 443 -9.32 19.77 20.25
N CYS A 444 -8.30 19.05 19.82
CA CYS A 444 -8.14 17.62 20.07
C CYS A 444 -6.77 17.34 20.67
N ARG A 445 -6.70 16.47 21.69
CA ARG A 445 -5.43 16.06 22.29
C ARG A 445 -5.09 14.61 21.94
N VAL A 446 -4.00 14.38 21.24
CA VAL A 446 -3.58 13.04 20.79
C VAL A 446 -2.15 12.81 21.24
N GLU A 447 -1.89 11.70 21.94
CA GLU A 447 -0.56 11.37 22.49
C GLU A 447 0.07 12.51 23.32
N GLY A 448 -0.77 13.25 24.06
CA GLY A 448 -0.33 14.38 24.88
C GLY A 448 -0.02 15.66 24.10
N ARG A 449 -0.13 15.64 22.77
CA ARG A 449 0.01 16.82 21.90
C ARG A 449 -1.35 17.40 21.55
N GLU A 450 -1.42 18.72 21.47
CA GLU A 450 -2.64 19.42 21.10
C GLU A 450 -2.68 19.65 19.59
N HIS A 451 -3.85 19.47 18.99
CA HIS A 451 -4.12 19.74 17.59
C HIS A 451 -5.36 20.61 17.51
N ARG A 452 -5.28 21.66 16.69
CA ARG A 452 -6.25 22.74 16.70
C ARG A 452 -6.76 23.02 15.31
N LEU A 453 -8.07 23.10 15.17
CA LEU A 453 -8.74 23.53 13.95
C LEU A 453 -9.58 24.77 14.29
N ASP A 454 -9.15 25.93 13.81
CA ASP A 454 -9.90 27.18 13.96
C ASP A 454 -10.75 27.42 12.72
N TYR A 455 -12.04 27.69 12.91
CA TYR A 455 -12.91 28.14 11.84
C TYR A 455 -13.10 29.65 11.87
N VAL A 456 -12.81 30.30 10.74
CA VAL A 456 -13.04 31.73 10.56
C VAL A 456 -13.71 31.94 9.21
N GLU A 457 -14.94 32.46 9.22
CA GLU A 457 -15.73 32.60 7.99
C GLU A 457 -15.02 33.48 6.94
N GLU A 458 -14.60 34.67 7.33
CA GLU A 458 -13.79 35.60 6.53
C GLU A 458 -12.62 36.14 7.37
N PRO A 459 -11.42 35.56 7.28
CA PRO A 459 -10.28 36.01 8.06
C PRO A 459 -9.75 37.35 7.53
N THR A 460 -9.72 38.38 8.37
CA THR A 460 -9.15 39.70 8.08
C THR A 460 -7.67 39.82 8.47
N GLY A 461 -7.09 38.74 9.03
CA GLY A 461 -5.70 38.64 9.46
C GLY A 461 -5.45 37.27 10.11
N LEU A 462 -4.23 37.05 10.62
CA LEU A 462 -3.93 35.85 11.41
C LEU A 462 -4.67 35.91 12.75
N PRO A 463 -5.31 34.81 13.19
CA PRO A 463 -5.90 34.74 14.52
C PRO A 463 -4.84 35.05 15.60
N GLN A 464 -5.20 35.76 16.67
CA GLN A 464 -4.27 36.06 17.78
C GLN A 464 -3.67 34.81 18.45
N ALA A 465 -4.33 33.66 18.31
CA ALA A 465 -3.89 32.36 18.82
C ALA A 465 -3.03 31.54 17.84
N ALA A 466 -2.61 32.14 16.72
CA ALA A 466 -1.76 31.49 15.72
C ALA A 466 -0.48 30.92 16.37
N GLY A 467 -0.32 29.60 16.33
CA GLY A 467 0.93 28.93 16.72
C GLY A 467 1.11 28.65 18.21
N GLY A 468 0.05 28.63 19.01
CA GLY A 468 0.11 28.26 20.43
C GLY A 468 0.48 26.79 20.69
N GLY A 469 1.71 26.38 20.39
CA GLY A 469 2.30 25.07 20.79
C GLY A 469 1.60 23.81 20.27
N ALA A 470 0.58 23.94 19.42
CA ALA A 470 -0.12 22.81 18.82
C ALA A 470 0.81 22.05 17.86
N ALA A 471 0.72 20.73 17.87
CA ALA A 471 1.46 19.87 16.96
C ALA A 471 0.94 19.96 15.52
N GLU A 472 -0.33 20.33 15.34
CA GLU A 472 -0.90 20.64 14.04
C GLU A 472 -1.97 21.73 14.21
N TRP A 473 -1.88 22.78 13.40
CA TRP A 473 -2.82 23.90 13.41
C TRP A 473 -3.43 24.11 12.03
N LEU A 474 -4.76 24.05 11.96
CA LEU A 474 -5.54 24.25 10.74
C LEU A 474 -6.37 25.53 10.90
N LEU A 475 -6.23 26.47 9.97
CA LEU A 475 -7.18 27.54 9.77
C LEU A 475 -8.12 27.17 8.63
N VAL A 476 -9.39 26.94 8.95
CA VAL A 476 -10.44 26.64 7.98
C VAL A 476 -11.28 27.88 7.75
N ALA A 477 -11.44 28.28 6.50
CA ALA A 477 -12.20 29.46 6.15
C ALA A 477 -13.14 29.24 4.98
N SER A 478 -14.25 29.98 4.99
CA SER A 478 -15.21 29.98 3.87
C SER A 478 -14.64 30.70 2.66
N GLN A 479 -13.86 31.76 2.87
CA GLN A 479 -13.13 32.44 1.80
C GLN A 479 -11.86 33.09 2.35
N VAL A 480 -10.70 32.72 1.80
CA VAL A 480 -9.41 33.28 2.23
C VAL A 480 -9.00 34.43 1.31
N PRO A 481 -8.65 35.63 1.81
CA PRO A 481 -8.03 36.68 1.00
C PRO A 481 -6.72 36.18 0.35
N GLU A 482 -6.45 36.50 -0.92
CA GLU A 482 -5.22 36.04 -1.59
C GLU A 482 -3.95 36.51 -0.85
N GLU A 483 -3.96 37.69 -0.25
CA GLU A 483 -2.85 38.17 0.58
C GLU A 483 -2.55 37.21 1.73
N LEU A 484 -3.57 36.80 2.49
CA LEU A 484 -3.40 35.83 3.58
C LEU A 484 -2.98 34.46 3.06
N TRP A 485 -3.46 34.04 1.88
CA TRP A 485 -3.06 32.77 1.26
C TRP A 485 -1.55 32.74 0.97
N GLU A 486 -1.00 33.83 0.46
CA GLU A 486 0.43 33.95 0.16
C GLU A 486 1.28 34.09 1.42
N THR A 487 0.84 34.91 2.38
CA THR A 487 1.61 35.20 3.61
C THR A 487 1.37 34.22 4.76
N PHE A 488 0.58 33.16 4.56
CA PHE A 488 0.24 32.23 5.63
C PHE A 488 1.49 31.55 6.22
N PRO A 489 1.61 31.47 7.56
CA PRO A 489 2.73 30.80 8.22
C PRO A 489 2.93 29.36 7.74
N GLY A 490 4.19 28.97 7.51
CA GLY A 490 4.52 27.65 6.96
C GLY A 490 4.35 26.48 7.95
N ASP A 491 4.22 26.79 9.24
CA ASP A 491 3.93 25.85 10.32
C ASP A 491 2.43 25.58 10.51
N GLY A 492 1.56 26.37 9.87
CA GLY A 492 0.12 26.16 9.84
C GLY A 492 -0.36 25.51 8.53
N ILE A 493 -1.62 25.07 8.56
CA ILE A 493 -2.34 24.52 7.41
C ILE A 493 -3.53 25.42 7.13
N LEU A 494 -3.66 25.88 5.89
CA LEU A 494 -4.74 26.77 5.46
C LEU A 494 -5.70 26.02 4.55
N VAL A 495 -6.98 26.05 4.90
CA VAL A 495 -8.06 25.44 4.12
C VAL A 495 -9.03 26.53 3.67
N ASP A 496 -9.06 26.79 2.37
CA ASP A 496 -10.07 27.66 1.74
C ASP A 496 -11.17 26.79 1.15
N LEU A 497 -12.32 26.73 1.83
CA LEU A 497 -13.48 25.95 1.38
C LEU A 497 -14.22 26.60 0.20
N GLY A 498 -14.14 27.93 0.06
CA GLY A 498 -14.79 28.67 -1.02
C GLY A 498 -14.08 28.51 -2.36
N ARG A 499 -12.75 28.64 -2.35
CA ARG A 499 -11.89 28.37 -3.52
C ARG A 499 -11.49 26.91 -3.65
N LYS A 500 -11.82 26.08 -2.65
CA LYS A 500 -11.56 24.65 -2.64
C LYS A 500 -10.07 24.32 -2.74
N ARG A 501 -9.25 24.95 -1.90
CA ARG A 501 -7.78 24.77 -1.90
C ARG A 501 -7.30 24.47 -0.49
N ILE A 502 -6.22 23.72 -0.39
CA ILE A 502 -5.51 23.49 0.86
C ILE A 502 -4.01 23.75 0.68
N LYS A 503 -3.36 24.35 1.68
CA LYS A 503 -1.92 24.67 1.70
C LYS A 503 -1.32 24.28 3.05
N GLY A 504 -0.07 23.82 3.03
CA GLY A 504 0.66 23.38 4.21
C GLY A 504 1.06 21.90 4.14
N VAL A 505 1.91 21.46 5.07
CA VAL A 505 2.27 20.05 5.22
C VAL A 505 1.15 19.35 5.98
N LEU A 506 0.41 18.46 5.30
CA LEU A 506 -0.76 17.82 5.89
C LEU A 506 -0.35 16.79 6.94
N GLY A 507 -0.66 17.06 8.20
CA GLY A 507 -0.55 16.08 9.26
C GLY A 507 -1.78 15.17 9.32
N PRO A 508 -1.89 14.32 10.36
CA PRO A 508 -3.01 13.41 10.55
C PRO A 508 -4.36 14.11 10.67
N MET A 509 -4.45 15.28 11.33
CA MET A 509 -5.70 16.03 11.47
C MET A 509 -6.15 16.57 10.12
N ALA A 510 -5.27 17.24 9.37
CA ALA A 510 -5.60 17.81 8.07
C ALA A 510 -5.88 16.74 7.01
N SER A 511 -5.15 15.64 7.03
CA SER A 511 -5.43 14.49 6.17
C SER A 511 -6.81 13.90 6.46
N SER A 512 -7.17 13.76 7.75
CA SER A 512 -8.50 13.29 8.17
C SER A 512 -9.60 14.25 7.79
N PHE A 513 -9.40 15.54 8.00
CA PHE A 513 -10.37 16.57 7.65
C PHE A 513 -10.59 16.63 6.14
N ARG A 514 -9.51 16.57 5.35
CA ARG A 514 -9.58 16.51 3.89
C ARG A 514 -10.34 15.28 3.40
N GLU A 515 -10.07 14.11 3.97
CA GLU A 515 -10.78 12.88 3.60
C GLU A 515 -12.25 12.92 4.05
N PHE A 516 -12.53 13.49 5.22
CA PHE A 516 -13.88 13.74 5.71
C PHE A 516 -14.69 14.59 4.72
N LEU A 517 -14.10 15.69 4.25
CA LEU A 517 -14.68 16.58 3.24
C LEU A 517 -14.90 15.82 1.92
N ARG A 518 -13.92 15.00 1.50
CA ARG A 518 -14.04 14.16 0.30
C ARG A 518 -15.23 13.22 0.37
N LYS A 519 -15.43 12.52 1.48
CA LYS A 519 -16.59 11.63 1.65
C LYS A 519 -17.95 12.35 1.55
N ARG A 520 -17.97 13.69 1.66
CA ARG A 520 -19.16 14.56 1.60
C ARG A 520 -19.28 15.41 0.34
N GLY A 521 -18.50 15.09 -0.70
CA GLY A 521 -18.57 15.82 -1.98
C GLY A 521 -17.78 17.13 -2.04
N VAL A 522 -17.08 17.53 -0.96
CA VAL A 522 -16.18 18.69 -0.97
C VAL A 522 -14.79 18.21 -1.42
N ARG A 523 -14.21 18.87 -2.43
CA ARG A 523 -12.92 18.47 -3.03
C ARG A 523 -11.97 19.64 -3.00
N LEU A 524 -10.81 19.45 -2.39
CA LEU A 524 -9.77 20.45 -2.27
C LEU A 524 -8.66 20.16 -3.26
N GLU A 525 -8.20 21.19 -3.97
CA GLU A 525 -7.01 21.12 -4.81
C GLU A 525 -5.74 21.07 -3.95
N PRO A 526 -4.74 20.24 -4.34
CA PRO A 526 -4.69 19.43 -5.56
C PRO A 526 -5.55 18.16 -5.49
N ARG A 527 -6.46 17.89 -6.43
CA ARG A 527 -7.43 16.75 -6.32
C ARG A 527 -6.81 15.38 -6.07
N THR A 528 -5.59 15.15 -6.51
CA THR A 528 -4.87 13.90 -6.25
C THR A 528 -4.04 14.05 -4.97
N TRP A 529 -4.34 13.21 -3.98
CA TRP A 529 -3.51 13.01 -2.79
C TRP A 529 -3.58 11.55 -2.34
N THR A 530 -2.64 11.11 -1.52
CA THR A 530 -2.68 9.79 -0.90
C THR A 530 -3.22 9.94 0.52
N TYR A 531 -4.25 9.17 0.90
CA TYR A 531 -4.77 9.16 2.25
C TYR A 531 -4.38 7.86 2.96
N GLU A 532 -3.28 7.90 3.71
CA GLU A 532 -2.66 6.71 4.33
C GLU A 532 -3.35 6.24 5.62
N GLY A 533 -4.51 6.81 5.96
CA GLY A 533 -5.17 6.57 7.24
C GLY A 533 -4.75 7.61 8.27
N GLY A 534 -5.66 8.55 8.55
CA GLY A 534 -5.49 9.52 9.61
C GLY A 534 -6.20 9.07 10.89
N TRP A 535 -6.85 10.00 11.56
CA TRP A 535 -7.62 9.81 12.78
C TRP A 535 -9.09 9.41 12.56
N LEU A 536 -9.56 9.42 11.30
CA LEU A 536 -10.86 8.91 10.88
C LEU A 536 -10.71 7.58 10.13
#